data_AF-A0A4P8RIV7-F1
#
_entry.id   AF-A0A4P8RIV7-F1
#
_cell.length_a   1.000
_cell.length_b   1.000
_cell.length_c   1.000
_cell.angle_alpha   90.00
_cell.angle_beta   90.00
_cell.angle_gamma   90.00
#
_symmetry.space_group_name_H-M   'P 1'
#
loop_
_entity.id
_entity.type
_entity.pdbx_description
1 polymer ?
#
loop_
_entity_poly.entity_id
_entity_poly.type
_entity_poly.pdbx_seq_one_letter_code
_entity_poly.pdbx_strand_id
1 'polypeptide(L)'
;MFFVQRDPNANTVVYELNRTAQGTLDEKEPVHAFWIRYADGGEQKELNYIQRKFAYGLNTKKLGKDSYELKFVSYSKLVLYLRKGTDGKFHVYTTINQKEAILDRVFVRIEGGTFWVPNVLYVELKGRDAATGKAVTGRFKP
;
A
#
# COMPACT_ATOMS: atom_id res chain seq x y z
N MET A 1 2.28 3.14 -7.77
CA MET A 1 1.26 3.38 -6.73
C MET A 1 0.43 2.12 -6.59
N PHE A 2 -0.20 1.89 -5.44
CA PHE A 2 -0.89 0.62 -5.17
C PHE A 2 -2.19 0.86 -4.41
N PHE A 3 -2.99 -0.19 -4.24
CA PHE A 3 -4.20 -0.13 -3.42
C PHE A 3 -4.40 -1.39 -2.59
N VAL A 4 -5.15 -1.24 -1.50
CA VAL A 4 -5.54 -2.32 -0.59
C VAL A 4 -7.04 -2.55 -0.73
N GLN A 5 -7.41 -3.82 -0.91
CA GLN A 5 -8.79 -4.29 -0.83
C GLN A 5 -8.89 -5.43 0.18
N ARG A 6 -10.09 -5.66 0.70
CA ARG A 6 -10.34 -6.72 1.68
C ARG A 6 -11.77 -7.20 1.60
N ASP A 7 -12.02 -8.41 2.09
CA ASP A 7 -13.40 -8.85 2.34
C ASP A 7 -14.02 -8.09 3.54
N PRO A 8 -15.36 -7.92 3.57
CA PRO A 8 -16.34 -8.43 2.61
C PRO A 8 -16.76 -7.44 1.51
N ASN A 9 -16.25 -6.20 1.48
CA ASN A 9 -16.74 -5.17 0.55
C ASN A 9 -15.66 -4.63 -0.39
N ALA A 10 -16.11 -4.04 -1.49
CA ALA A 10 -15.23 -3.53 -2.54
C ALA A 10 -14.54 -2.19 -2.19
N ASN A 11 -14.72 -1.65 -0.99
CA ASN A 11 -14.08 -0.39 -0.61
C ASN A 11 -12.57 -0.56 -0.66
N THR A 12 -11.91 0.42 -1.26
CA THR A 12 -10.50 0.34 -1.64
C THR A 12 -9.74 1.45 -0.94
N VAL A 13 -8.65 1.14 -0.25
CA VAL A 13 -7.71 2.17 0.19
C VAL A 13 -6.67 2.37 -0.90
N VAL A 14 -6.62 3.56 -1.46
CA VAL A 14 -5.65 3.94 -2.49
C VAL A 14 -4.45 4.60 -1.83
N TYR A 15 -3.26 4.27 -2.31
CA TYR A 15 -1.98 4.83 -1.88
C TYR A 15 -1.30 5.47 -3.08
N GLU A 16 -1.33 6.80 -3.13
CA GLU A 16 -0.79 7.58 -4.23
C GLU A 16 0.37 8.47 -3.80
N LEU A 17 1.11 8.98 -4.78
CA LEU A 17 2.25 9.83 -4.53
C LEU A 17 1.77 11.18 -4.01
N ASN A 18 2.22 11.58 -2.82
CA ASN A 18 1.82 12.84 -2.24
C ASN A 18 2.74 13.99 -2.68
N ARG A 19 2.17 15.07 -3.18
CA ARG A 19 2.92 16.25 -3.61
C ARG A 19 2.45 17.47 -2.84
N THR A 20 3.40 18.33 -2.52
CA THR A 20 3.14 19.66 -1.98
C THR A 20 2.36 20.50 -3.00
N ALA A 21 1.81 21.64 -2.55
CA ALA A 21 1.16 22.60 -3.44
C ALA A 21 2.11 23.12 -4.56
N GLN A 22 3.42 23.04 -4.35
CA GLN A 22 4.47 23.41 -5.30
C GLN A 22 4.82 22.27 -6.26
N GLY A 23 4.15 21.12 -6.18
CA GLY A 23 4.35 19.97 -7.05
C GLY A 23 5.55 19.09 -6.69
N THR A 24 6.31 19.44 -5.65
CA THR A 24 7.42 18.62 -5.13
C THR A 24 6.90 17.48 -4.27
N LEU A 25 7.67 16.39 -4.14
CA LEU A 25 7.29 15.28 -3.26
C LEU A 25 7.22 15.78 -1.80
N ASP A 26 6.16 15.43 -1.08
CA ASP A 26 6.11 15.65 0.36
C ASP A 26 7.06 14.67 1.05
N GLU A 27 8.19 15.14 1.58
CA GLU A 27 9.18 14.23 2.19
C GLU A 27 8.74 13.66 3.54
N LYS A 28 7.75 14.26 4.21
CA LYS A 28 7.24 13.79 5.50
C LYS A 28 6.20 12.70 5.31
N GLU A 29 5.30 12.89 4.34
CA GLU A 29 4.26 11.93 3.99
C GLU A 29 4.25 11.72 2.47
N PRO A 30 5.23 11.01 1.89
CA PRO A 30 5.41 10.91 0.43
C PRO A 30 4.35 10.03 -0.26
N VAL A 31 3.53 9.35 0.53
CA VAL A 31 2.39 8.56 0.06
C VAL A 31 1.15 8.99 0.83
N HIS A 32 0.15 9.47 0.10
CA HIS A 32 -1.16 9.83 0.66
C HIS A 32 -2.11 8.64 0.51
N ALA A 33 -2.82 8.34 1.60
CA ALA A 33 -3.74 7.21 1.66
C ALA A 33 -5.17 7.70 1.92
N PHE A 34 -6.13 7.23 1.12
CA PHE A 34 -7.54 7.57 1.23
C PHE A 34 -8.43 6.41 0.75
N TRP A 35 -9.71 6.45 1.11
CA TRP A 35 -10.72 5.52 0.63
C TRP A 35 -11.29 5.94 -0.72
N ILE A 36 -11.56 4.96 -1.57
CA ILE A 36 -12.61 5.01 -2.57
C ILE A 36 -13.70 4.02 -2.12
N ARG A 37 -14.88 4.55 -1.81
CA ARG A 37 -16.00 3.78 -1.26
C ARG A 37 -16.87 3.22 -2.38
N TYR A 38 -16.38 2.22 -3.11
CA TYR A 38 -17.13 1.61 -4.21
C TYR A 38 -18.46 0.99 -3.77
N ALA A 39 -18.60 0.56 -2.52
CA ALA A 39 -19.89 0.10 -1.99
C ALA A 39 -20.90 1.25 -1.75
N ASP A 40 -20.41 2.49 -1.66
CA ASP A 40 -21.18 3.69 -1.33
C ASP A 40 -21.09 4.74 -2.46
N GLY A 41 -21.26 4.32 -3.72
CA GLY A 41 -21.29 5.23 -4.87
C GLY A 41 -19.93 5.71 -5.39
N GLY A 42 -18.82 5.20 -4.86
CA GLY A 42 -17.47 5.50 -5.36
C GLY A 42 -16.84 6.78 -4.82
N GLU A 43 -17.39 7.35 -3.76
CA GLU A 43 -16.88 8.59 -3.16
C GLU A 43 -15.44 8.42 -2.63
N GLN A 44 -14.58 9.41 -2.91
CA GLN A 44 -13.27 9.53 -2.29
C GLN A 44 -13.40 10.11 -0.88
N LYS A 45 -12.75 9.50 0.11
CA LYS A 45 -12.80 9.96 1.51
C LYS A 45 -11.48 9.78 2.23
N GLU A 46 -11.06 10.79 2.99
CA GLU A 46 -9.88 10.72 3.84
C GLU A 46 -9.94 9.61 4.89
N LEU A 47 -8.76 9.05 5.21
CA LEU A 47 -8.60 8.24 6.40
C LEU A 47 -8.74 9.12 7.64
N ASN A 48 -9.65 8.74 8.55
CA ASN A 48 -9.73 9.40 9.85
C ASN A 48 -8.48 9.08 10.69
N TYR A 49 -8.28 9.83 11.79
CA TYR A 49 -7.09 9.70 12.64
C TYR A 49 -6.85 8.27 13.13
N ILE A 50 -7.90 7.58 13.55
CA ILE A 50 -7.84 6.21 14.07
C ILE A 50 -7.40 5.24 12.97
N GLN A 51 -8.02 5.32 11.78
CA GLN A 51 -7.68 4.49 10.63
C GLN A 51 -6.24 4.71 10.19
N ARG A 52 -5.78 5.96 10.16
CA ARG A 52 -4.40 6.32 9.83
C ARG A 52 -3.42 5.77 10.86
N LYS A 53 -3.73 5.87 12.15
CA LYS A 53 -2.81 5.48 13.23
C LYS A 53 -2.72 3.97 13.46
N PHE A 54 -3.80 3.23 13.22
CA PHE A 54 -3.89 1.83 13.67
C PHE A 54 -4.16 0.81 12.56
N ALA A 55 -4.63 1.22 11.38
CA ALA A 55 -5.02 0.29 10.32
C ALA A 55 -4.27 0.52 9.01
N TYR A 56 -4.57 1.61 8.32
CA TYR A 56 -4.22 1.81 6.91
C TYR A 56 -3.10 2.83 6.69
N GLY A 57 -2.63 3.53 7.72
CA GLY A 57 -1.51 4.46 7.57
C GLY A 57 -0.18 3.76 7.31
N LEU A 58 0.78 4.56 6.85
CA LEU A 58 2.15 4.15 6.60
C LEU A 58 3.11 4.90 7.52
N ASN A 59 3.98 4.17 8.19
CA ASN A 59 5.18 4.72 8.77
C ASN A 59 6.21 4.90 7.66
N THR A 60 6.74 6.12 7.53
CA THR A 60 7.72 6.49 6.51
C THR A 60 9.08 6.72 7.15
N LYS A 61 10.13 6.16 6.55
CA LYS A 61 11.53 6.46 6.88
C LYS A 61 12.27 6.87 5.61
N LYS A 62 12.81 8.10 5.58
CA LYS A 62 13.68 8.55 4.49
C LYS A 62 14.97 7.73 4.51
N LEU A 63 15.33 7.15 3.37
CA LEU A 63 16.58 6.39 3.18
C LEU A 63 17.63 7.20 2.43
N GLY A 64 17.20 8.16 1.61
CA GLY A 64 18.06 9.02 0.80
C GLY A 64 17.26 9.99 -0.06
N LYS A 65 17.90 10.57 -1.07
CA LYS A 65 17.21 11.39 -2.07
C LYS A 65 16.20 10.53 -2.84
N ASP A 66 14.94 10.96 -2.88
CA ASP A 66 13.86 10.27 -3.60
C ASP A 66 13.71 8.77 -3.24
N SER A 67 14.09 8.37 -2.03
CA SER A 67 14.06 6.97 -1.58
C SER A 67 13.59 6.85 -0.14
N TYR A 68 12.53 6.08 0.07
CA TYR A 68 11.84 5.95 1.36
C TYR A 68 11.48 4.48 1.64
N GLU A 69 11.63 4.06 2.88
CA GLU A 69 11.02 2.84 3.40
C GLU A 69 9.61 3.18 3.90
N LEU A 70 8.64 2.34 3.55
CA LEU A 70 7.26 2.43 4.01
C LEU A 70 6.86 1.12 4.68
N LYS A 71 6.20 1.23 5.83
CA LYS A 71 5.65 0.08 6.57
C LYS A 71 4.22 0.38 6.99
N PHE A 72 3.32 -0.57 6.83
CA PHE A 72 1.97 -0.43 7.38
C PHE A 72 2.04 -0.32 8.90
N VAL A 73 1.27 0.60 9.47
CA VAL A 73 1.11 0.71 10.93
C VAL A 73 0.56 -0.57 11.55
N SER A 74 -0.24 -1.32 10.78
CA SER A 74 -0.85 -2.59 11.18
C SER A 74 0.02 -3.81 10.94
N TYR A 75 1.07 -3.71 10.10
CA TYR A 75 1.90 -4.86 9.74
C TYR A 75 3.31 -4.45 9.29
N SER A 76 4.23 -4.29 10.26
CA SER A 76 5.59 -3.82 10.02
C SER A 76 6.54 -4.83 9.35
N LYS A 77 6.16 -6.11 9.30
CA LYS A 77 6.94 -7.19 8.66
C LYS A 77 6.95 -7.08 7.14
N LEU A 78 5.92 -6.46 6.54
CA LEU A 78 5.89 -6.17 5.11
C LEU A 78 6.59 -4.83 4.86
N VAL A 79 7.82 -4.89 4.38
CA VAL A 79 8.60 -3.70 4.04
C VAL A 79 8.35 -3.32 2.58
N LEU A 80 8.03 -2.05 2.35
CA LEU A 80 7.86 -1.47 1.04
C LEU A 80 8.90 -0.36 0.82
N TYR A 81 9.25 -0.09 -0.44
CA TYR A 81 10.19 0.96 -0.80
C TYR A 81 9.62 1.88 -1.86
N LEU A 82 9.48 3.16 -1.57
CA LEU A 82 9.16 4.18 -2.55
C LEU A 82 10.45 4.72 -3.16
N ARG A 83 10.63 4.55 -4.47
CA ARG A 83 11.76 5.10 -5.22
C ARG A 83 11.44 5.27 -6.70
N LYS A 84 12.25 6.06 -7.41
CA LYS A 84 12.14 6.19 -8.87
C LYS A 84 12.58 4.90 -9.57
N GLY A 85 11.81 4.46 -10.56
CA GLY A 85 12.20 3.43 -11.51
C GLY A 85 13.05 3.98 -12.65
N THR A 86 13.44 3.09 -13.56
CA THR A 86 14.15 3.44 -14.80
C THR A 86 13.32 4.30 -15.74
N ASP A 87 11.99 4.29 -15.59
CA ASP A 87 11.04 5.15 -16.29
C ASP A 87 10.96 6.58 -15.71
N GLY A 88 11.76 6.89 -14.68
CA GLY A 88 11.77 8.18 -14.00
C GLY A 88 10.57 8.43 -13.09
N LYS A 89 9.63 7.48 -12.97
CA LYS A 89 8.43 7.61 -12.13
C LYS A 89 8.63 6.93 -10.78
N PHE A 90 7.93 7.42 -9.77
CA PHE A 90 7.92 6.79 -8.46
C PHE A 90 7.07 5.52 -8.46
N HIS A 91 7.67 4.43 -7.96
CA HIS A 91 7.02 3.14 -7.77
C HIS A 91 7.21 2.68 -6.33
N VAL A 92 6.30 1.83 -5.88
CA VAL A 92 6.41 1.15 -4.59
C VAL A 92 6.88 -0.27 -4.86
N TYR A 93 8.06 -0.61 -4.35
CA TYR A 93 8.68 -1.91 -4.50
C TYR A 93 8.51 -2.75 -3.24
N THR A 94 8.42 -4.06 -3.40
CA THR A 94 8.51 -5.03 -2.32
C THR A 94 9.03 -6.36 -2.85
N THR A 95 9.23 -7.33 -1.97
CA THR A 95 9.63 -8.68 -2.36
C THR A 95 8.40 -9.58 -2.48
N ILE A 96 8.16 -10.12 -3.68
CA ILE A 96 7.09 -11.10 -3.94
C ILE A 96 7.76 -12.36 -4.47
N ASN A 97 7.64 -13.48 -3.75
CA ASN A 97 8.27 -14.77 -4.07
C ASN A 97 9.79 -14.63 -4.38
N GLN A 98 10.53 -14.00 -3.46
CA GLN A 98 11.98 -13.77 -3.57
C GLN A 98 12.43 -12.87 -4.73
N LYS A 99 11.48 -12.22 -5.42
CA LYS A 99 11.77 -11.28 -6.51
C LYS A 99 11.37 -9.87 -6.10
N GLU A 100 12.21 -8.90 -6.45
CA GLU A 100 11.81 -7.50 -6.36
C GLU A 100 10.68 -7.22 -7.37
N ALA A 101 9.59 -6.64 -6.89
CA ALA A 101 8.41 -6.38 -7.68
C ALA A 101 7.86 -4.99 -7.41
N ILE A 102 7.35 -4.33 -8.45
CA ILE A 102 6.52 -3.14 -8.34
C ILE A 102 5.13 -3.59 -7.89
N LEU A 103 4.71 -3.14 -6.71
CA LEU A 103 3.44 -3.49 -6.11
C LEU A 103 2.29 -2.75 -6.80
N ASP A 104 1.26 -3.50 -7.21
CA ASP A 104 0.03 -2.95 -7.78
C ASP A 104 -1.15 -3.07 -6.80
N ARG A 105 -1.28 -4.22 -6.12
CA ARG A 105 -2.42 -4.52 -5.24
C ARG A 105 -2.03 -5.37 -4.05
N VAL A 106 -2.61 -5.03 -2.90
CA VAL A 106 -2.67 -5.87 -1.70
C VAL A 106 -4.13 -6.29 -1.51
N PHE A 107 -4.37 -7.59 -1.33
CA PHE A 107 -5.68 -8.11 -1.00
C PHE A 107 -5.63 -8.86 0.32
N VAL A 108 -6.55 -8.53 1.24
CA VAL A 108 -6.62 -9.16 2.57
C VAL A 108 -7.86 -10.04 2.64
N ARG A 109 -7.65 -11.35 2.73
CA ARG A 109 -8.73 -12.32 2.92
C ARG A 109 -9.05 -12.42 4.40
N ILE A 110 -10.25 -12.01 4.79
CA ILE A 110 -10.74 -12.01 6.17
C ILE A 110 -11.91 -12.98 6.29
N GLU A 111 -11.90 -13.82 7.32
CA GLU A 111 -13.00 -14.73 7.64
C GLU A 111 -13.33 -14.65 9.13
N GLY A 112 -14.36 -13.87 9.47
CA GLY A 112 -14.75 -13.62 10.86
C GLY A 112 -13.78 -12.70 11.60
N GLY A 113 -13.83 -12.76 12.93
CA GLY A 113 -13.13 -11.83 13.82
C GLY A 113 -13.94 -10.58 14.15
N THR A 114 -13.30 -9.63 14.84
CA THR A 114 -13.92 -8.35 15.20
C THR A 114 -13.44 -7.25 14.27
N PHE A 115 -14.10 -6.08 14.32
CA PHE A 115 -13.67 -4.91 13.56
C PHE A 115 -12.20 -4.52 13.85
N TRP A 116 -11.75 -4.67 15.09
CA TRP A 116 -10.39 -4.31 15.52
C TRP A 116 -9.38 -5.45 15.35
N VAL A 117 -9.85 -6.70 15.40
CA VAL A 117 -9.02 -7.90 15.29
C VAL A 117 -9.66 -8.84 14.28
N PRO A 118 -9.51 -8.55 12.97
CA PRO A 118 -10.02 -9.42 11.93
C PRO A 118 -9.22 -10.72 11.92
N ASN A 119 -9.88 -11.85 11.65
CA ASN A 119 -9.17 -13.10 11.40
C ASN A 119 -8.72 -13.12 9.93
N VAL A 120 -7.45 -12.77 9.71
CA VAL A 120 -6.85 -12.73 8.37
C VAL A 120 -6.35 -14.13 7.99
N LEU A 121 -6.98 -14.73 6.98
CA LEU A 121 -6.56 -16.04 6.46
C LEU A 121 -5.26 -15.92 5.67
N TYR A 122 -5.17 -14.92 4.79
CA TYR A 122 -3.96 -14.58 4.05
C TYR A 122 -4.00 -13.14 3.52
N VAL A 123 -2.82 -12.63 3.23
CA VAL A 123 -2.60 -11.44 2.41
C VAL A 123 -2.03 -11.89 1.07
N GLU A 124 -2.63 -11.43 -0.02
CA GLU A 124 -2.14 -11.61 -1.38
C GLU A 124 -1.52 -10.31 -1.89
N LEU A 125 -0.30 -10.39 -2.37
CA LEU A 125 0.39 -9.30 -3.06
C LEU A 125 0.38 -9.60 -4.56
N LYS A 126 -0.01 -8.61 -5.35
CA LYS A 126 0.07 -8.62 -6.81
C LYS A 126 0.89 -7.46 -7.31
N GLY A 127 1.74 -7.73 -8.28
CA GLY A 127 2.62 -6.73 -8.86
C GLY A 127 3.24 -7.19 -10.17
N ARG A 128 4.27 -6.47 -10.59
CA ARG A 128 5.11 -6.82 -11.73
C ARG A 128 6.55 -6.99 -11.28
N ASP A 129 7.19 -8.08 -11.69
CA ASP A 129 8.63 -8.29 -11.52
C ASP A 129 9.40 -7.09 -12.08
N ALA A 130 10.27 -6.48 -11.27
CA ALA A 130 10.91 -5.21 -11.61
C ALA A 130 11.90 -5.34 -12.78
N ALA A 131 12.46 -6.54 -13.00
CA ALA A 131 13.43 -6.80 -14.06
C ALA A 131 12.75 -7.16 -15.39
N THR A 132 11.65 -7.90 -15.35
CA THR A 132 11.02 -8.49 -16.54
C THR A 132 9.67 -7.89 -16.90
N GLY A 133 9.04 -7.12 -15.99
CA GLY A 133 7.70 -6.57 -16.16
C GLY A 133 6.58 -7.62 -16.09
N LYS A 134 6.89 -8.90 -15.94
CA LYS A 134 5.90 -9.99 -15.88
C LYS A 134 5.10 -9.92 -14.57
N ALA A 135 3.82 -10.24 -14.64
CA ALA A 135 2.97 -10.31 -13.46
C ALA A 135 3.51 -11.34 -12.45
N VAL A 136 3.52 -10.97 -11.17
CA VAL A 136 3.88 -11.82 -10.05
C VAL A 136 2.83 -11.74 -8.95
N THR A 137 2.60 -12.85 -8.27
CA THR A 137 1.65 -12.94 -7.15
C THR A 137 2.24 -13.78 -6.04
N GLY A 138 2.11 -13.33 -4.80
CA GLY A 138 2.56 -14.06 -3.61
C GLY A 138 1.52 -13.96 -2.50
N ARG A 139 1.48 -14.95 -1.63
CA ARG A 139 0.60 -14.97 -0.45
C ARG A 139 1.39 -15.28 0.79
N PHE A 140 0.98 -14.68 1.90
CA PHE A 140 1.48 -15.01 3.23
C PHE A 140 0.36 -14.90 4.27
N LYS A 141 0.50 -15.60 5.39
CA LYS A 141 -0.37 -15.43 6.55
C LYS A 141 0.28 -14.39 7.48
N PRO A 142 -0.41 -13.28 7.82
CA PRO A 142 0.19 -12.21 8.62
C PRO A 142 0.44 -12.62 10.07
#